data_AF-A0A2K6B841-F1
#
_entry.id   AF-A0A2K6B841-F1
#
_cell.length_a   1.000
_cell.length_b   1.000
_cell.length_c   1.000
_cell.angle_alpha   90.00
_cell.angle_beta   90.00
_cell.angle_gamma   90.00
#
_symmetry.space_group_name_H-M   'P 1'
#
loop_
_entity.id
_entity.type
_entity.pdbx_description
1 polymer ?
#
loop_
_entity_poly.entity_id
_entity_poly.type
_entity_poly.pdbx_seq_one_letter_code
_entity_poly.pdbx_strand_id
1 'polypeptide(L)'
;MPELVKVQKLVVHPLVLLSVVDHFNQIGKAGNQKQVVGVLLGSWQKKVLDISNSTMIIWKTCMECLRKVNARERIVGWYHTGPKIHMNDITINELLKRYYPNSVLVIIDVNPKDLELPTEAYVSVEEVCDDGTPTLKTFEHVTSEIGAE
;
A
#
# COMPACT_ATOMS: atom_id res chain seq x y z
N MET A 1 -10.59 -14.74 -13.85
CA MET A 1 -9.85 -13.60 -13.26
C MET A 1 -10.75 -13.02 -12.18
N PRO A 2 -10.28 -12.78 -10.94
CA PRO A 2 -11.11 -12.09 -9.96
C PRO A 2 -11.50 -10.72 -10.53
N GLU A 3 -12.77 -10.36 -10.39
CA GLU A 3 -13.30 -9.07 -10.82
C GLU A 3 -12.52 -7.93 -10.15
N LEU A 4 -12.25 -6.85 -10.90
CA LEU A 4 -11.56 -5.70 -10.35
C LEU A 4 -12.47 -5.05 -9.31
N VAL A 5 -12.14 -5.16 -8.02
CA VAL A 5 -12.97 -4.61 -6.97
C VAL A 5 -12.57 -3.15 -6.77
N LYS A 6 -13.47 -2.22 -7.10
CA LYS A 6 -13.26 -0.81 -6.78
C LYS A 6 -13.35 -0.62 -5.27
N VAL A 7 -12.23 -0.30 -4.63
CA VAL A 7 -12.18 0.08 -3.22
C VAL A 7 -12.98 1.38 -3.05
N GLN A 8 -13.91 1.41 -2.09
CA GLN A 8 -14.57 2.66 -1.70
C GLN A 8 -13.96 3.28 -0.45
N LYS A 9 -13.44 2.43 0.44
CA LYS A 9 -12.95 2.82 1.75
C LYS A 9 -11.85 1.89 2.20
N LEU A 10 -10.82 2.46 2.82
CA LEU A 10 -9.73 1.74 3.45
C LEU A 10 -9.75 1.97 4.96
N VAL A 11 -9.66 0.88 5.72
CA VAL A 11 -9.51 0.91 7.17
C VAL A 11 -8.12 0.41 7.49
N VAL A 12 -7.29 1.27 8.10
CA VAL A 12 -5.93 0.92 8.50
C VAL A 12 -5.92 0.69 10.01
N HIS A 13 -5.54 -0.52 10.42
CA HIS A 13 -5.41 -0.83 11.85
C HIS A 13 -4.21 -0.11 12.46
N PRO A 14 -4.31 0.39 13.70
CA PRO A 14 -3.19 1.07 14.38
C PRO A 14 -1.91 0.22 14.45
N LEU A 15 -2.05 -1.11 14.51
CA LEU A 15 -0.92 -2.05 14.50
C LEU A 15 -0.05 -1.87 13.25
N VAL A 16 -0.66 -1.62 12.09
CA VAL A 16 0.04 -1.41 10.82
C VAL A 16 0.98 -0.20 10.91
N LEU A 17 0.49 0.89 11.50
CA LEU A 17 1.27 2.13 11.67
C LEU A 17 2.47 1.89 12.59
N LEU A 18 2.25 1.20 13.70
CA LEU A 18 3.33 0.82 14.63
C LEU A 18 4.39 -0.04 13.93
N SER A 19 3.97 -1.04 13.15
CA SER A 19 4.87 -1.88 12.36
C SER A 19 5.68 -1.08 11.35
N VAL A 20 5.05 -0.14 10.63
CA VAL A 20 5.75 0.68 9.62
C VAL A 20 6.77 1.62 10.27
N VAL A 21 6.42 2.25 11.39
CA VAL A 21 7.35 3.09 12.16
C VAL A 21 8.54 2.27 12.67
N ASP A 22 8.29 1.05 13.16
CA ASP A 22 9.35 0.14 13.58
C ASP A 22 10.26 -0.26 12.39
N HIS A 23 9.68 -0.65 11.25
CA HIS A 23 10.44 -0.95 10.03
C HIS A 23 11.34 0.22 9.60
N PHE A 24 10.82 1.46 9.66
CA PHE A 24 11.57 2.68 9.38
C PHE A 24 12.75 2.87 10.34
N ASN A 25 12.51 2.72 11.65
CA ASN A 25 13.53 2.86 12.68
C ASN A 25 14.62 1.79 12.60
N GLN A 26 14.28 0.57 12.20
CA GLN A 26 15.26 -0.50 11.99
C GLN A 26 16.22 -0.19 10.82
N ILE A 27 15.70 0.35 9.71
CA ILE A 27 16.52 0.71 8.54
C ILE A 27 17.34 1.98 8.80
N GLY A 28 16.78 2.96 9.51
CA GLY A 28 17.43 4.25 9.78
C GLY A 28 18.77 4.14 10.54
N LYS A 29 19.00 3.05 11.28
CA LYS A 29 20.27 2.78 11.98
C LYS A 29 21.46 2.55 11.03
N ALA A 30 21.22 2.38 9.73
CA ALA A 30 22.24 2.13 8.71
C ALA A 30 22.76 3.41 8.00
N GLY A 31 22.44 4.62 8.48
CA GLY A 31 23.15 5.85 8.11
C GLY A 31 22.64 6.61 6.87
N ASN A 32 21.60 6.12 6.20
CA ASN A 32 20.86 6.90 5.20
C ASN A 32 19.37 6.67 5.42
N GLN A 33 18.58 7.74 5.60
CA GLN A 33 17.12 7.64 5.68
C GLN A 33 16.57 7.19 4.33
N LYS A 34 16.46 5.87 4.16
CA LYS A 34 15.88 5.27 2.97
C LYS A 34 14.39 5.07 3.20
N GLN A 35 13.60 5.42 2.20
CA GLN A 35 12.18 5.07 2.17
C GLN A 35 12.06 3.55 2.34
N VAL A 36 11.15 3.14 3.21
CA VAL A 36 10.81 1.74 3.42
C VAL A 36 9.64 1.40 2.54
N VAL A 37 9.73 0.27 1.85
CA VAL A 37 8.63 -0.30 1.06
C VAL A 37 8.24 -1.62 1.70
N GLY A 38 6.93 -1.87 1.81
CA GLY A 38 6.43 -3.14 2.32
C GLY A 38 5.10 -3.55 1.70
N VAL A 39 4.66 -4.76 2.01
CA VAL A 39 3.34 -5.26 1.59
C VAL A 39 2.32 -5.06 2.71
N LEU A 40 1.08 -4.85 2.30
CA LEU A 40 -0.08 -4.75 3.16
C LEU A 40 -0.86 -6.05 3.12
N LEU A 41 -1.21 -6.52 4.31
CA LEU A 41 -1.95 -7.74 4.54
C LEU A 41 -3.30 -7.37 5.14
N GLY A 42 -4.35 -7.99 4.62
CA GLY A 42 -5.68 -7.64 5.02
C GLY A 42 -6.75 -8.52 4.40
N SER A 43 -7.99 -8.09 4.55
CA SER A 43 -9.15 -8.78 4.03
C SER A 43 -10.11 -7.82 3.35
N TRP A 44 -10.75 -8.33 2.30
CA TRP A 44 -11.77 -7.58 1.57
C TRP A 44 -13.14 -7.88 2.15
N GLN A 45 -13.81 -6.85 2.66
CA GLN A 45 -15.20 -6.91 3.10
C GLN A 45 -16.08 -6.08 2.16
N LYS A 46 -16.62 -6.75 1.13
CA LYS A 46 -17.40 -6.11 0.04
C LYS A 46 -16.59 -5.01 -0.67
N LYS A 47 -16.80 -3.74 -0.31
CA LYS A 47 -16.14 -2.55 -0.90
C LYS A 47 -15.18 -1.84 0.07
N VAL A 48 -15.08 -2.36 1.30
CA VAL A 48 -14.18 -1.88 2.33
C VAL A 48 -12.97 -2.82 2.36
N LEU A 49 -11.78 -2.22 2.29
CA LEU A 49 -10.54 -2.94 2.44
C LEU A 49 -10.01 -2.72 3.86
N ASP A 50 -10.02 -3.79 4.64
CA ASP A 50 -9.47 -3.82 6.00
C ASP A 50 -8.01 -4.24 5.95
N ILE A 51 -7.12 -3.39 6.45
CA ILE A 51 -5.68 -3.62 6.53
C ILE A 51 -5.33 -3.85 8.00
N SER A 52 -5.13 -5.11 8.34
CA SER A 52 -4.83 -5.58 9.69
C SER A 52 -3.33 -5.66 9.98
N ASN A 53 -2.51 -5.89 8.95
CA ASN A 53 -1.10 -6.21 9.14
C ASN A 53 -0.21 -5.70 7.99
N SER A 54 1.10 -5.62 8.23
CA SER A 54 2.08 -5.21 7.23
C SER A 54 3.43 -5.88 7.45
N THR A 55 4.20 -6.06 6.39
CA THR A 55 5.58 -6.53 6.48
C THR A 55 6.46 -5.79 5.50
N MET A 56 7.68 -5.48 5.93
CA MET A 56 8.69 -4.88 5.07
C MET A 56 9.09 -5.85 3.94
N ILE A 57 9.20 -5.33 2.72
CA ILE A 57 9.76 -6.09 1.60
C ILE A 57 11.27 -5.93 1.64
N ILE A 58 11.95 -7.00 2.02
CA ILE A 58 13.33 -7.21 1.60
C ILE A 58 13.23 -8.01 0.30
N TRP A 59 13.66 -7.44 -0.83
CA TRP A 59 13.51 -8.01 -2.18
C TRP A 59 13.91 -9.50 -2.30
N LYS A 60 14.78 -9.98 -1.41
CA LYS A 60 15.23 -11.39 -1.33
C LYS A 60 14.24 -12.37 -0.70
N THR A 61 13.26 -11.92 0.07
CA THR A 61 12.43 -12.77 0.96
C THR A 61 10.96 -12.87 0.50
N CYS A 62 10.58 -12.14 -0.54
CA CYS A 62 9.19 -11.85 -0.91
C CYS A 62 8.37 -13.06 -1.41
N MET A 63 8.97 -14.13 -1.93
CA MET A 63 8.16 -15.26 -2.44
C MET A 63 7.94 -16.40 -1.44
N GLU A 64 8.88 -16.65 -0.51
CA GLU A 64 8.78 -17.82 0.39
C GLU A 64 8.09 -17.52 1.73
N CYS A 65 8.27 -16.31 2.29
CA CYS A 65 7.67 -15.98 3.59
C CYS A 65 6.17 -15.65 3.51
N LEU A 66 5.70 -15.18 2.35
CA LEU A 66 4.30 -14.79 2.13
C LEU A 66 3.34 -15.98 2.02
N ARG A 67 3.85 -17.20 1.92
CA ARG A 67 3.03 -18.43 1.93
C ARG A 67 2.59 -18.86 3.34
N LYS A 68 3.19 -18.29 4.39
CA LYS A 68 2.95 -18.64 5.81
C LYS A 68 2.07 -17.63 6.55
N VAL A 69 1.44 -16.71 5.84
CA VAL A 69 0.54 -15.73 6.47
C VAL A 69 -0.82 -16.40 6.70
N ASN A 70 -1.44 -16.05 7.83
CA ASN A 70 -2.74 -16.49 8.30
C ASN A 70 -3.74 -16.71 7.14
N ALA A 71 -4.48 -17.84 7.13
CA ALA A 71 -5.39 -18.20 6.04
C ALA A 71 -6.51 -17.15 5.78
N ARG A 72 -6.73 -16.23 6.72
CA ARG A 72 -7.69 -15.13 6.61
C ARG A 72 -7.13 -13.87 5.96
N GLU A 73 -5.82 -13.68 5.97
CA GLU A 73 -5.17 -12.48 5.45
C GLU A 73 -4.55 -12.76 4.09
N ARG A 74 -4.68 -11.81 3.18
CA ARG A 74 -4.06 -11.86 1.85
C ARG A 74 -3.31 -10.59 1.59
N ILE A 75 -2.39 -10.62 0.63
CA ILE A 75 -1.80 -9.38 0.13
C ILE A 75 -2.89 -8.61 -0.59
N VAL A 76 -3.09 -7.37 -0.13
CA VAL A 76 -4.10 -6.45 -0.64
C VAL A 76 -3.49 -5.21 -1.28
N GLY A 77 -2.21 -4.97 -1.03
CA GLY A 77 -1.50 -3.83 -1.57
C GLY A 77 -0.09 -3.73 -1.01
N TRP A 78 0.44 -2.52 -1.09
CA TRP A 78 1.77 -2.19 -0.63
C TRP A 78 1.79 -0.79 -0.05
N TYR A 79 2.80 -0.51 0.76
CA TYR A 79 3.02 0.80 1.33
C TYR A 79 4.44 1.26 1.07
N HIS A 80 4.63 2.57 1.10
CA HIS A 80 5.95 3.14 1.29
C HIS A 80 5.91 4.28 2.31
N THR A 81 7.04 4.49 2.99
CA THR A 81 7.23 5.63 3.87
C THR A 81 7.76 6.81 3.06
N GLY A 82 7.08 7.93 3.07
CA GLY A 82 7.52 9.14 2.37
C GLY A 82 6.38 10.12 2.19
N PRO A 83 6.65 11.40 1.96
CA PRO A 83 5.61 12.42 2.03
C PRO A 83 4.75 12.52 0.76
N LYS A 84 5.16 11.91 -0.36
CA LYS A 84 4.53 12.11 -1.68
C LYS A 84 4.66 10.88 -2.58
N ILE A 85 3.79 10.80 -3.58
CA ILE A 85 3.90 9.87 -4.72
C ILE A 85 5.10 10.23 -5.59
N HIS A 86 5.84 9.22 -6.03
CA HIS A 86 6.95 9.29 -6.96
C HIS A 86 6.62 8.52 -8.25
N MET A 87 7.29 8.86 -9.35
CA MET A 87 7.11 8.16 -10.62
C MET A 87 7.50 6.67 -10.55
N ASN A 88 8.44 6.32 -9.65
CA ASN A 88 8.82 4.93 -9.39
C ASN A 88 7.66 4.11 -8.80
N ASP A 89 6.68 4.74 -8.14
CA ASP A 89 5.56 4.04 -7.53
C ASP A 89 4.64 3.43 -8.60
N ILE A 90 4.54 4.07 -9.77
CA ILE A 90 3.82 3.51 -10.92
C ILE A 90 4.48 2.20 -11.35
N THR A 91 5.80 2.21 -11.55
CA THR A 91 6.57 1.02 -11.95
C THR A 91 6.46 -0.11 -10.92
N ILE A 92 6.58 0.20 -9.62
CA ILE A 92 6.44 -0.78 -8.54
C ILE A 92 5.02 -1.36 -8.53
N ASN A 93 4.02 -0.50 -8.64
CA ASN A 93 2.62 -0.92 -8.64
C ASN A 93 2.28 -1.81 -9.84
N GLU A 94 2.83 -1.52 -11.03
CA GLU A 94 2.66 -2.38 -12.20
C GLU A 94 3.26 -3.77 -12.00
N LEU A 95 4.43 -3.86 -11.37
CA LEU A 95 5.05 -5.15 -11.02
C LEU A 95 4.18 -5.94 -10.03
N LEU A 96 3.62 -5.27 -9.02
CA LEU A 96 2.75 -5.89 -8.03
C LEU A 96 1.40 -6.29 -8.60
N LYS A 97 0.81 -5.48 -9.49
CA LYS A 97 -0.47 -5.78 -10.17
C LYS A 97 -0.44 -7.06 -10.99
N ARG A 98 0.73 -7.52 -11.45
CA ARG A 98 0.89 -8.83 -12.11
C ARG A 98 0.53 -10.01 -11.20
N TYR A 99 0.71 -9.84 -9.89
CA TYR A 99 0.41 -10.85 -8.87
C TYR A 99 -0.90 -10.54 -8.11
N TYR A 100 -1.15 -9.25 -7.86
CA TYR A 100 -2.28 -8.76 -7.05
C TYR A 100 -3.03 -7.66 -7.82
N PRO A 101 -4.02 -8.01 -8.65
CA PRO A 101 -4.68 -7.05 -9.56
C PRO A 101 -5.43 -5.92 -8.82
N ASN A 102 -5.91 -6.18 -7.61
CA ASN A 102 -6.59 -5.21 -6.74
C ASN A 102 -5.64 -4.51 -5.75
N SER A 103 -4.36 -4.37 -6.12
CA SER A 103 -3.33 -3.75 -5.29
C SER A 103 -3.62 -2.27 -5.03
N VAL A 104 -3.64 -1.90 -3.74
CA VAL A 104 -3.68 -0.51 -3.27
C VAL A 104 -2.28 -0.02 -2.89
N LEU A 105 -2.04 1.27 -3.06
CA LEU A 105 -0.88 1.95 -2.52
C LEU A 105 -1.31 2.74 -1.28
N VAL A 106 -0.63 2.55 -0.14
CA VAL A 106 -0.80 3.40 1.04
C VAL A 106 0.50 4.11 1.35
N ILE A 107 0.45 5.43 1.40
CA ILE A 107 1.55 6.26 1.85
C ILE A 107 1.39 6.48 3.34
N ILE A 108 2.44 6.17 4.10
CA ILE A 108 2.44 6.31 5.54
C ILE A 108 3.50 7.32 5.93
N ASP A 109 3.07 8.41 6.59
CA ASP A 109 3.99 9.37 7.16
C ASP A 109 4.49 8.87 8.53
N VAL A 110 5.80 8.69 8.63
CA VAL A 110 6.49 8.26 9.85
C VAL A 110 6.85 9.43 10.76
N ASN A 111 6.77 10.66 10.27
CA ASN A 111 7.02 11.88 11.03
C ASN A 111 5.88 12.90 10.78
N PRO A 112 4.65 12.61 11.22
CA PRO A 112 3.51 13.49 10.99
C PRO A 112 3.78 14.85 11.63
N LYS A 113 3.82 15.89 10.80
CA LYS A 113 3.95 17.29 11.24
C LYS A 113 2.60 17.95 11.49
N ASP A 114 1.56 17.43 10.85
CA ASP A 114 0.21 17.97 10.84
C ASP A 114 -0.73 17.11 11.69
N LEU A 115 -1.90 17.66 12.06
CA LEU A 115 -2.94 16.97 12.84
C LEU A 115 -3.79 16.01 11.98
N GLU A 116 -3.44 15.86 10.70
CA GLU A 116 -4.15 15.01 9.75
C GLU A 116 -3.83 13.52 9.96
N LEU A 117 -4.57 12.65 9.28
CA LEU A 117 -4.29 11.21 9.34
C LEU A 117 -2.91 10.94 8.72
N PRO A 118 -2.04 10.15 9.37
CA PRO A 118 -0.71 9.83 8.86
C PRO A 118 -0.73 8.86 7.65
N THR A 119 -1.88 8.68 7.01
CA THR A 119 -2.11 7.69 5.95
C THR A 119 -2.90 8.27 4.79
N GLU A 120 -2.31 8.23 3.60
CA GLU A 120 -2.99 8.54 2.35
C GLU A 120 -3.06 7.28 1.50
N ALA A 121 -4.22 7.03 0.89
CA ALA A 121 -4.43 5.81 0.13
C ALA A 121 -4.78 6.08 -1.33
N TYR A 122 -4.29 5.22 -2.22
CA TYR A 122 -4.38 5.41 -3.65
C TYR A 122 -4.66 4.10 -4.39
N VAL A 123 -5.45 4.19 -5.45
CA VAL A 123 -5.65 3.12 -6.43
C VAL A 123 -5.13 3.55 -7.78
N SER A 124 -4.45 2.64 -8.48
CA SER A 124 -3.98 2.95 -9.83
C SER A 124 -5.12 2.79 -10.82
N VAL A 125 -5.40 3.87 -11.54
CA VAL A 125 -6.42 3.96 -12.59
C VAL A 125 -5.74 4.16 -13.95
N GLU A 126 -6.40 3.68 -14.98
CA GLU A 126 -6.02 3.89 -16.37
C GLU A 126 -6.98 4.92 -16.94
N GLU A 127 -6.49 6.13 -17.20
CA GLU A 127 -7.26 7.19 -17.83
C GLU A 127 -7.13 7.04 -19.35
N VAL A 128 -8.26 6.74 -19.99
CA VAL A 128 -8.38 6.75 -21.45
C VAL A 128 -8.65 8.18 -21.86
N CYS A 129 -7.70 8.79 -22.57
CA CYS A 129 -7.88 10.12 -23.11
C CYS A 129 -8.69 10.06 -24.42
N ASP A 130 -9.74 10.89 -24.53
CA ASP A 130 -10.58 10.98 -25.74
C ASP A 130 -9.86 11.63 -26.94
N ASP A 131 -8.67 12.20 -26.72
CA ASP A 131 -7.86 12.91 -27.72
C ASP A 131 -6.92 11.98 -28.52
N GLY A 132 -6.96 10.67 -28.26
CA GLY A 132 -6.12 9.67 -28.94
C GLY A 132 -4.70 9.55 -28.39
N THR A 133 -4.38 10.23 -27.29
CA THR A 133 -3.12 10.00 -26.57
C THR A 133 -3.11 8.62 -25.86
N PRO A 134 -1.93 8.00 -25.69
CA PRO A 134 -1.84 6.70 -25.03
C PRO A 134 -2.35 6.79 -23.58
N THR A 135 -3.08 5.74 -23.16
CA THR A 135 -3.66 5.62 -21.82
C THR A 135 -2.64 5.91 -20.74
N LEU A 136 -2.92 6.92 -19.90
CA LEU A 136 -2.03 7.30 -18.81
C LEU A 136 -2.42 6.54 -17.54
N LYS A 137 -1.43 6.00 -16.84
CA LYS A 137 -1.62 5.39 -15.52
C LYS A 137 -1.39 6.43 -14.45
N THR A 138 -2.42 6.71 -13.68
CA THR A 138 -2.40 7.67 -12.57
C THR A 138 -2.85 6.98 -11.28
N PHE A 139 -2.71 7.69 -10.17
CA PHE A 139 -3.20 7.27 -8.87
C PHE A 139 -4.38 8.15 -8.47
N GLU A 140 -5.53 7.52 -8.21
CA GLU A 140 -6.71 8.18 -7.67
C GLU A 140 -6.73 8.01 -6.15
N HIS A 141 -6.97 9.09 -5.41
CA HIS A 141 -7.06 9.05 -3.96
C HIS A 141 -8.31 8.30 -3.49
N VAL A 142 -8.16 7.46 -2.46
CA VAL A 142 -9.24 6.70 -1.82
C VAL A 142 -9.34 7.12 -0.36
N THR A 143 -10.56 7.31 0.12
CA THR A 143 -10.80 7.63 1.53
C THR A 143 -10.25 6.54 2.45
N SER A 144 -9.36 6.95 3.35
CA SER A 144 -8.78 6.13 4.42
C SER A 144 -9.32 6.57 5.78
N GLU A 145 -9.42 5.62 6.71
CA GLU A 145 -9.64 5.90 8.14
C GLU A 145 -8.79 4.97 9.00
N ILE A 146 -8.56 5.37 10.25
CA ILE A 146 -7.93 4.52 11.25
C ILE A 146 -9.04 3.86 12.07
N GLY A 147 -9.04 2.53 12.09
CA GLY A 147 -10.03 1.74 12.83
C GLY A 147 -9.50 0.34 13.08
N ALA A 148 -10.03 -0.33 14.10
CA ALA A 148 -9.76 -1.73 14.39
C ALA A 148 -11.11 -2.43 14.63
N GLU A 149 -11.36 -3.54 13.94
CA GLU A 149 -12.42 -4.50 14.27
C GLU A 149 -11.94 -5.51 15.32
#